data_AF-A0A914UMW3-F1
#
_entry.id   AF-A0A914UMW3-F1
#
_cell.length_a   1.000
_cell.length_b   1.000
_cell.length_c   1.000
_cell.angle_alpha   90.00
_cell.angle_beta   90.00
_cell.angle_gamma   90.00
#
_symmetry.space_group_name_H-M   'P 1'
#
loop_
_entity.id
_entity.type
_entity.pdbx_description
1 polymer ?
#
loop_
_entity_poly.entity_id
_entity_poly.type
_entity_poly.pdbx_seq_one_letter_code
_entity_poly.pdbx_strand_id
1 'polypeptide(L)'
;MVTGHGPQTLAASLGVASQTLSDRKMFEKLFTNLGEIQDHFKAEFLLDGAIDLLESQCHQFAADLKAFVPNATVIPKLHFLTTRIPQFARTHKTLGLLSEQALESLHARINAVVSF
;
A
#
# COMPACT_ATOMS: atom_id res chain seq x y z
N MET A 1 12.54 -7.98 19.90
CA MET A 1 11.46 -7.22 20.54
C MET A 1 11.20 -6.01 19.65
N VAL A 2 10.38 -6.17 18.60
CA VAL A 2 10.14 -5.09 17.62
C VAL A 2 9.02 -4.23 18.18
N THR A 3 9.36 -3.00 18.56
CA THR A 3 8.40 -1.99 19.01
C THR A 3 7.50 -1.62 17.85
N GLY A 4 6.21 -1.90 18.01
CA GLY A 4 5.17 -1.58 17.04
C GLY A 4 5.24 -0.11 16.65
N HIS A 5 5.36 0.15 15.35
CA HIS A 5 5.26 1.49 14.79
C HIS A 5 3.79 1.86 14.76
N GLY A 6 3.31 2.39 15.88
CA GLY A 6 1.95 2.86 16.01
C GLY A 6 1.68 4.10 15.14
N PRO A 7 0.39 4.46 14.96
CA PRO A 7 -0.05 5.61 14.16
C PRO A 7 0.53 6.97 14.59
N GLN A 8 1.19 7.02 15.74
CA GLN A 8 1.78 8.23 16.32
C GLN A 8 3.07 8.67 15.61
N THR A 9 3.81 7.72 15.02
CA THR A 9 5.06 8.02 14.29
C THR A 9 4.77 8.71 12.96
N LEU A 10 3.65 8.40 12.31
CA LEU A 10 3.24 9.02 11.04
C LEU A 10 2.79 10.49 11.20
N ALA A 11 2.13 10.82 12.32
CA ALA A 11 1.64 12.16 12.59
C ALA A 11 2.78 13.19 12.72
N ALA A 12 3.92 12.77 13.28
CA ALA A 12 5.09 13.62 13.47
C ALA A 12 5.82 13.92 12.15
N SER A 13 5.81 13.01 11.17
CA SER A 13 6.57 13.16 9.91
C SER A 13 5.86 13.98 8.84
N LEU A 14 4.54 14.20 8.96
CA LEU A 14 3.73 14.87 7.93
C LEU A 14 3.47 16.36 8.20
N GLY A 15 4.02 16.94 9.27
CA GLY A 15 3.81 18.36 9.59
C GLY A 15 2.33 18.72 9.79
N VAL A 16 1.48 17.75 10.17
CA VAL A 16 0.04 17.97 10.37
C VAL A 16 -0.19 18.57 11.75
N ALA A 17 0.09 19.87 11.85
CA ALA A 17 -0.37 20.71 12.95
C ALA A 17 -1.89 20.97 12.79
N SER A 18 -2.71 19.94 12.98
CA SER A 18 -4.12 20.06 13.41
C SER A 18 -4.67 18.67 13.74
N GLN A 19 -4.88 18.39 15.03
CA GLN A 19 -5.44 17.12 15.50
C GLN A 19 -6.98 17.20 15.54
N THR A 20 -7.64 17.56 14.44
CA THR A 20 -9.11 17.53 14.43
C THR A 20 -9.60 16.09 14.32
N LEU A 21 -10.76 15.80 14.93
CA LEU A 21 -11.42 14.50 14.80
C LEU A 21 -11.70 14.14 13.32
N SER A 22 -11.89 15.16 12.48
CA SER A 22 -12.08 15.01 11.03
C SER A 22 -10.83 14.44 10.37
N ASP A 23 -9.65 15.02 10.65
CA ASP A 23 -8.39 14.57 10.05
C ASP A 23 -8.07 13.12 10.43
N ARG A 24 -8.32 12.76 11.68
CA ARG A 24 -8.13 11.38 12.16
C ARG A 24 -9.02 10.38 11.41
N LYS A 25 -10.31 10.69 11.24
CA LYS A 25 -11.23 9.81 10.49
C LYS A 25 -10.82 9.67 9.03
N MET A 26 -10.31 10.74 8.42
CA MET A 26 -9.81 10.71 7.06
C MET A 26 -8.57 9.84 6.92
N PHE A 27 -7.62 9.95 7.84
CA PHE A 27 -6.46 9.05 7.89
C PHE A 27 -6.88 7.59 8.08
N GLU A 28 -7.78 7.31 9.03
CA GLU A 28 -8.31 5.95 9.26
C GLU A 28 -8.95 5.38 7.99
N LYS A 29 -9.72 6.18 7.25
CA LYS A 29 -10.30 5.78 5.95
C LYS A 29 -9.22 5.46 4.91
N LEU A 30 -8.24 6.35 4.73
CA LEU A 30 -7.15 6.18 3.76
C LEU A 30 -6.32 4.93 4.05
N PHE A 31 -5.94 4.72 5.30
CA PHE A 31 -5.11 3.57 5.69
C PHE A 31 -5.88 2.26 5.69
N THR A 32 -7.18 2.27 6.00
CA THR A 32 -8.03 1.07 5.83
C THR A 32 -8.06 0.65 4.37
N ASN A 33 -8.38 1.57 3.45
CA ASN A 33 -8.41 1.28 2.02
C ASN A 33 -7.02 0.83 1.50
N LEU A 34 -5.94 1.48 1.94
CA LEU A 34 -4.58 1.04 1.60
C LEU A 34 -4.30 -0.39 2.07
N GLY A 35 -4.73 -0.76 3.27
CA GLY A 35 -4.61 -2.12 3.79
C GLY A 35 -5.38 -3.14 2.95
N GLU A 36 -6.60 -2.81 2.56
CA GLU A 36 -7.40 -3.66 1.67
C GLU A 36 -6.76 -3.82 0.27
N ILE A 37 -6.16 -2.75 -0.27
CA ILE A 37 -5.39 -2.83 -1.52
C ILE A 37 -4.18 -3.77 -1.35
N GLN A 38 -3.46 -3.66 -0.22
CA GLN A 38 -2.30 -4.49 0.08
C GLN A 38 -2.65 -5.97 0.22
N ASP A 39 -3.86 -6.32 0.65
CA ASP A 39 -4.29 -7.72 0.76
C ASP A 39 -4.27 -8.47 -0.58
N HIS A 40 -4.35 -7.77 -1.70
CA HIS A 40 -4.24 -8.35 -3.05
C HIS A 40 -2.78 -8.63 -3.49
N PHE A 41 -1.78 -8.20 -2.73
CA PHE A 41 -0.35 -8.41 -3.04
C PHE A 41 0.17 -9.78 -2.58
N LYS A 42 -0.73 -10.68 -2.18
CA LYS A 42 -0.38 -12.07 -1.87
C LYS A 42 0.20 -12.78 -3.09
N ALA A 43 1.08 -13.74 -2.84
CA ALA A 43 1.72 -14.56 -3.87
C ALA A 43 0.75 -15.61 -4.43
N GLU A 44 -0.30 -15.14 -5.10
CA GLU A 44 -1.36 -15.95 -5.70
C GLU A 44 -1.90 -15.33 -7.00
N PHE A 45 -2.72 -16.10 -7.72
CA PHE A 45 -3.43 -15.58 -8.88
C PHE A 45 -4.73 -14.89 -8.46
N LEU A 46 -5.01 -13.73 -9.06
CA LEU A 46 -6.20 -12.93 -8.84
C LEU A 46 -7.28 -13.31 -9.85
N LEU A 47 -8.50 -13.51 -9.35
CA LEU A 47 -9.70 -13.64 -10.17
C LEU A 47 -10.12 -12.28 -10.75
N ASP A 48 -10.82 -12.28 -11.88
CA ASP A 48 -11.24 -11.04 -12.55
C ASP A 48 -12.06 -10.13 -11.63
N GLY A 49 -12.98 -10.68 -10.83
CA GLY A 49 -13.75 -9.90 -9.85
C GLY A 49 -12.90 -9.31 -8.71
N ALA A 50 -11.79 -9.96 -8.34
CA ALA A 50 -10.85 -9.40 -7.38
C ALA A 50 -10.05 -8.24 -8.00
N ILE A 51 -9.73 -8.33 -9.30
CA ILE A 51 -9.08 -7.24 -10.04
C ILE A 51 -10.02 -6.05 -10.22
N ASP A 52 -11.33 -6.29 -10.47
CA ASP A 52 -12.36 -5.23 -10.51
C ASP A 52 -12.44 -4.50 -9.16
N LEU A 53 -12.45 -5.26 -8.07
CA LEU A 53 -12.49 -4.71 -6.71
C LEU A 53 -11.24 -3.87 -6.42
N LEU A 54 -10.06 -4.41 -6.72
CA LEU A 54 -8.77 -3.71 -6.59
C LEU A 54 -8.76 -2.39 -7.37
N GLU A 55 -9.27 -2.40 -8.61
CA GLU A 55 -9.37 -1.19 -9.46
C GLU A 55 -10.26 -0.13 -8.80
N SER A 56 -11.42 -0.52 -8.28
CA SER A 56 -12.31 0.37 -7.53
C SER A 56 -11.64 0.93 -6.27
N GLN A 57 -10.92 0.09 -5.52
CA GLN A 57 -10.21 0.51 -4.30
C GLN A 57 -9.10 1.51 -4.60
N CYS A 58 -8.28 1.25 -5.63
CA CYS A 58 -7.24 2.18 -6.10
C CYS A 58 -7.80 3.54 -6.53
N HIS A 59 -8.92 3.55 -7.27
CA HIS A 59 -9.58 4.81 -7.66
C HIS A 59 -10.15 5.56 -6.45
N GLN A 60 -10.79 4.86 -5.52
CA GLN A 60 -11.33 5.46 -4.31
C GLN A 60 -10.21 6.04 -3.43
N PHE A 61 -9.10 5.33 -3.31
CA PHE A 61 -7.92 5.80 -2.58
C PHE A 61 -7.35 7.09 -3.21
N ALA A 62 -7.26 7.13 -4.55
CA ALA A 62 -6.80 8.33 -5.26
C ALA A 62 -7.73 9.54 -5.03
N ALA A 63 -9.04 9.32 -5.07
CA ALA A 63 -10.03 10.36 -4.83
C ALA A 63 -9.97 10.90 -3.39
N ASP A 64 -9.90 10.01 -2.40
CA ASP A 64 -9.80 10.37 -0.99
C ASP A 64 -8.49 11.11 -0.69
N LEU A 65 -7.38 10.67 -1.29
CA LEU A 65 -6.08 11.31 -1.13
C LEU A 65 -6.09 12.73 -1.72
N LYS A 66 -6.68 12.92 -2.90
CA LYS A 66 -6.80 14.25 -3.52
C LYS A 66 -7.69 15.18 -2.71
N ALA A 67 -8.77 14.67 -2.12
CA ALA A 67 -9.65 15.45 -1.25
C ALA A 67 -8.93 15.86 0.05
N PHE A 68 -8.11 14.97 0.61
CA PHE A 68 -7.43 15.21 1.89
C PHE A 68 -6.19 16.11 1.76
N VAL A 69 -5.39 15.91 0.72
CA VAL A 69 -4.15 16.67 0.48
C VAL A 69 -4.10 17.20 -0.97
N PRO A 70 -4.96 18.18 -1.32
CA PRO A 70 -5.17 18.60 -2.71
C PRO A 70 -3.92 19.16 -3.40
N ASN A 71 -2.97 19.71 -2.63
CA ASN A 71 -1.75 20.33 -3.14
C ASN A 71 -0.51 19.46 -2.95
N ALA A 72 -0.64 18.23 -2.44
CA ALA A 72 0.50 17.34 -2.26
C ALA A 72 1.03 16.86 -3.61
N THR A 73 2.36 16.82 -3.72
CA THR A 73 3.02 16.14 -4.85
C THR A 73 2.97 14.63 -4.61
N VAL A 74 2.51 13.89 -5.62
CA VAL A 74 2.40 12.43 -5.54
C VAL A 74 3.75 11.80 -5.85
N ILE A 75 4.31 11.05 -4.91
CA ILE A 75 5.55 10.30 -5.14
C ILE A 75 5.33 9.16 -6.16
N PRO A 76 6.37 8.71 -6.89
CA PRO A 76 6.22 7.69 -7.93
C PRO A 76 5.49 6.43 -7.46
N LYS A 77 5.81 5.90 -6.27
CA LYS A 77 5.13 4.71 -5.70
C LYS A 77 3.62 4.91 -5.57
N LEU A 78 3.19 6.09 -5.16
CA LEU A 78 1.79 6.44 -4.98
C LEU A 78 1.07 6.66 -6.31
N HIS A 79 1.78 7.20 -7.31
CA HIS A 79 1.29 7.28 -8.68
C HIS A 79 1.08 5.89 -9.30
N PHE A 80 2.02 4.96 -9.11
CA PHE A 80 1.89 3.58 -9.55
C PHE A 80 0.69 2.89 -8.89
N LEU A 81 0.52 3.05 -7.57
CA LEU A 81 -0.60 2.48 -6.82
C LEU A 81 -1.96 2.89 -7.40
N THR A 82 -2.10 4.16 -7.76
CA THR A 82 -3.38 4.75 -8.18
C THR A 82 -3.69 4.57 -9.67
N THR A 83 -2.70 4.25 -10.50
CA THR A 83 -2.90 4.25 -11.97
C THR A 83 -2.39 3.00 -12.70
N ARG A 84 -1.44 2.24 -12.13
CA ARG A 84 -0.77 1.14 -12.84
C ARG A 84 -1.00 -0.23 -12.22
N ILE A 85 -1.21 -0.30 -10.91
CA ILE A 85 -1.45 -1.57 -10.20
C ILE A 85 -2.62 -2.37 -10.81
N PRO A 86 -3.80 -1.78 -11.08
CA PRO A 86 -4.89 -2.52 -11.71
C PRO A 86 -4.54 -3.03 -13.11
N GLN A 87 -3.88 -2.21 -13.93
CA GLN A 87 -3.44 -2.60 -15.28
C GLN A 87 -2.45 -3.77 -15.25
N PHE A 88 -1.50 -3.74 -14.31
CA PHE A 88 -0.57 -4.83 -14.09
C PHE A 88 -1.31 -6.12 -13.69
N ALA A 89 -2.22 -6.03 -12.71
CA ALA A 89 -3.03 -7.16 -12.26
C ALA A 89 -3.90 -7.73 -13.39
N ARG A 90 -4.48 -6.89 -14.27
CA ARG A 90 -5.21 -7.35 -15.46
C ARG A 90 -4.35 -8.16 -16.41
N THR A 91 -3.12 -7.71 -16.63
CA THR A 91 -2.18 -8.29 -17.58
C THR A 91 -1.59 -9.60 -17.07
N HIS A 92 -1.16 -9.62 -15.81
CA HIS A 92 -0.40 -10.73 -15.24
C HIS A 92 -1.21 -11.63 -14.31
N LYS A 93 -2.45 -11.24 -13.97
CA LYS A 93 -3.35 -11.95 -13.04
C LYS A 93 -2.73 -12.20 -11.68
N THR A 94 -1.77 -11.40 -11.25
CA THR A 94 -1.12 -11.49 -9.94
C THR A 94 -0.41 -10.16 -9.62
N LEU A 95 -0.19 -9.91 -8.33
CA LEU A 95 0.67 -8.83 -7.85
C LEU A 95 1.84 -9.36 -7.01
N GLY A 96 1.65 -10.47 -6.29
CA GLY A 96 2.69 -11.02 -5.41
C GLY A 96 3.62 -12.04 -6.06
N LEU A 97 3.17 -12.83 -7.05
CA LEU A 97 4.00 -13.89 -7.64
C LEU A 97 5.20 -13.36 -8.44
N LEU A 98 5.08 -12.14 -8.98
CA LEU A 98 6.13 -11.45 -9.72
C LEU A 98 6.87 -10.41 -8.86
N SER A 99 6.64 -10.42 -7.55
CA SER A 99 7.28 -9.48 -6.63
C SER A 99 8.64 -10.00 -6.14
N GLU A 100 9.43 -9.09 -5.57
CA GLU A 100 10.72 -9.43 -4.95
C GLU A 100 10.58 -10.19 -3.62
N GLN A 101 9.37 -10.36 -3.08
CA GLN A 101 9.14 -10.99 -1.78
C GLN A 101 9.71 -12.42 -1.70
N ALA A 102 9.65 -13.18 -2.80
CA ALA A 102 10.27 -14.50 -2.87
C ALA A 102 11.80 -14.46 -2.77
N LEU A 103 12.43 -13.47 -3.42
CA LEU A 103 13.88 -13.26 -3.36
C LEU A 103 14.31 -12.79 -1.97
N GLU A 104 13.55 -11.89 -1.34
CA GLU A 104 13.80 -11.42 0.02
C GLU A 104 13.71 -12.57 1.05
N SER A 105 12.72 -13.44 0.90
CA SER A 105 12.60 -14.65 1.73
C SER A 105 13.82 -15.56 1.56
N LEU A 106 14.34 -15.70 0.34
CA LEU A 106 15.56 -16.46 0.07
C LEU A 106 16.79 -15.81 0.70
N HIS A 107 16.96 -14.49 0.60
CA HIS A 107 18.07 -13.77 1.23
C HIS A 107 18.15 -14.04 2.73
N ALA A 108 17.01 -14.03 3.44
CA ALA A 108 16.97 -14.33 4.86
C ALA A 108 17.50 -15.74 5.18
N ARG A 109 17.16 -16.73 4.33
CA ARG A 109 17.66 -18.10 4.47
C ARG A 109 19.15 -18.20 4.18
N ILE A 110 19.65 -17.48 3.17
CA ILE A 110 21.08 -17.47 2.82
C ILE A 110 21.90 -16.86 3.96
N ASN A 111 21.47 -15.71 4.49
CA ASN A 111 22.16 -15.05 5.60
C ASN A 111 22.23 -15.91 6.87
N ALA A 112 21.27 -16.82 7.08
CA ALA A 112 21.31 -17.76 8.20
C ALA A 112 22.35 -18.88 8.03
N VAL A 113 22.78 -19.17 6.81
CA VAL A 113 23.74 -20.24 6.48
C VAL A 113 25.14 -19.66 6.23
N VAL A 114 25.23 -18.44 5.71
CA VAL A 114 26.48 -17.74 5.43
C VAL A 114 26.76 -16.78 6.59
N SER A 115 27.35 -17.29 7.66
CA SER A 115 27.96 -16.44 8.69
C SER A 115 29.26 -15.86 8.15
N PHE A 116 29.32 -14.52 8.02
CA PHE A 116 30.58 -13.79 7.92
C PHE A 116 31.12 -13.48 9.32
#